data_AF-A0A6A0IKJ2-F1
#
_entry.id   AF-A0A6A0IKJ2-F1
#
_cell.length_a   1.000
_cell.length_b   1.000
_cell.length_c   1.000
_cell.angle_alpha   90.00
_cell.angle_beta   90.00
_cell.angle_gamma   90.00
#
_symmetry.space_group_name_H-M   'P 1'
#
loop_
_entity.id
_entity.type
_entity.pdbx_description
1 polymer ?
#
loop_
_entity_poly.entity_id
_entity_poly.type
_entity_poly.pdbx_seq_one_letter_code
_entity_poly.pdbx_strand_id
1 'polypeptide(L)'
;MEARMNWKNLVIAAVLVAGAVYLYKNRAAKPEAPTPTSRAPAGAGWDGPGCVRLAEEASEKVQEAGMLLTRPPVDAEAFRNAEGAASSAISSAESACSGAQTDKDRQAADAVRAALGEMRSYLSALSGAAGGSGGVADAVQRQEAIGNHLSRARSLLGG
;
A
#
# COMPACT_ATOMS: atom_id res chain seq x y z
N MET A 1 -13.38 -39.15 2.19
CA MET A 1 -12.58 -38.34 1.27
C MET A 1 -11.53 -37.62 2.10
N GLU A 2 -10.41 -38.30 2.34
CA GLU A 2 -9.28 -37.73 3.07
C GLU A 2 -8.64 -36.65 2.19
N ALA A 3 -8.89 -35.40 2.54
CA ALA A 3 -8.18 -34.27 1.96
C ALA A 3 -6.70 -34.42 2.36
N ARG A 4 -5.88 -34.99 1.47
CA ARG A 4 -4.42 -34.84 1.54
C ARG A 4 -4.11 -33.39 1.21
N MET A 5 -4.35 -32.53 2.20
CA MET A 5 -4.05 -31.11 2.15
C MET A 5 -2.54 -31.01 1.96
N ASN A 6 -2.15 -30.63 0.75
CA ASN A 6 -0.77 -30.63 0.29
C ASN A 6 0.09 -29.93 1.33
N TRP A 7 1.09 -30.62 1.89
CA TRP A 7 1.97 -30.11 2.94
C TRP A 7 2.51 -28.71 2.61
N LYS A 8 2.81 -28.45 1.32
CA LYS A 8 3.20 -27.14 0.81
C LYS A 8 2.15 -26.05 1.07
N ASN A 9 0.87 -26.35 0.90
CA ASN A 9 -0.24 -25.42 1.15
C ASN A 9 -0.42 -25.15 2.65
N LEU A 10 -0.15 -26.16 3.50
CA LEU A 10 -0.11 -25.95 4.95
C LEU A 10 1.07 -25.07 5.37
N VAL A 11 2.24 -25.23 4.76
CA VAL A 11 3.40 -24.35 5.01
C VAL A 11 3.12 -22.93 4.54
N ILE A 12 2.53 -22.73 3.37
CA ILE A 12 2.17 -21.39 2.86
C ILE A 12 1.11 -20.74 3.76
N ALA A 13 0.06 -21.47 4.14
CA ALA A 13 -0.95 -20.97 5.08
C ALA A 13 -0.33 -20.64 6.44
N ALA A 14 0.57 -21.48 6.96
CA ALA A 14 1.28 -21.22 8.21
C ALA A 14 2.20 -20.00 8.11
N VAL A 15 2.89 -19.77 6.99
CA VAL A 15 3.74 -18.59 6.77
C VAL A 15 2.88 -17.32 6.64
N LEU A 16 1.74 -17.38 5.97
CA LEU A 16 0.82 -16.26 5.86
C LEU A 16 0.18 -15.91 7.21
N VAL A 17 -0.25 -16.91 7.97
CA VAL A 17 -0.79 -16.72 9.33
C VAL A 17 0.31 -16.25 10.28
N ALA A 18 1.52 -16.83 10.22
CA ALA A 18 2.65 -16.38 11.02
C ALA A 18 3.09 -14.97 10.64
N GLY A 19 3.04 -14.59 9.36
CA GLY A 19 3.32 -13.23 8.89
C GLY A 19 2.26 -12.23 9.35
N ALA A 20 0.97 -12.58 9.26
CA ALA A 20 -0.13 -11.78 9.78
C ALA A 20 -0.07 -11.63 11.31
N VAL A 21 0.23 -12.72 12.03
CA VAL A 21 0.41 -12.71 13.49
C VAL A 21 1.70 -12.00 13.88
N TYR A 22 2.76 -12.10 13.10
CA TYR A 22 4.01 -11.36 13.35
C TYR A 22 3.80 -9.87 13.14
N LEU A 23 3.10 -9.45 12.08
CA LEU A 23 2.73 -8.05 11.86
C LEU A 23 1.76 -7.54 12.93
N TYR A 24 0.82 -8.39 13.38
CA TYR A 24 -0.08 -8.08 14.49
C TYR A 24 0.66 -7.98 15.83
N LYS A 25 1.59 -8.91 16.13
CA LYS A 25 2.37 -8.94 17.38
C LYS A 25 3.51 -7.92 17.39
N ASN A 26 4.14 -7.60 16.27
CA ASN A 26 5.08 -6.46 16.18
C ASN A 26 4.34 -5.11 16.21
N ARG A 27 3.05 -5.05 15.84
CA ARG A 27 2.19 -3.91 16.19
C ARG A 27 1.84 -3.89 17.69
N ALA A 28 1.76 -5.05 18.35
CA ALA A 28 1.49 -5.18 19.78
C ALA A 28 2.73 -5.10 20.69
N ALA A 29 3.95 -5.01 20.14
CA ALA A 29 5.19 -4.87 20.91
C ALA A 29 5.52 -3.40 21.28
N LYS A 30 4.49 -2.56 21.46
CA LYS A 30 4.64 -1.44 22.40
C LYS A 30 4.28 -2.00 23.79
N PRO A 31 5.23 -2.10 24.73
CA PRO A 31 4.90 -2.57 26.07
C PRO A 31 3.96 -1.55 26.73
N GLU A 32 2.72 -1.96 27.01
CA GLU A 32 1.95 -1.50 28.18
C GLU A 32 2.61 -2.14 29.43
N ALA A 33 2.86 -1.47 30.56
CA ALA A 33 1.92 -0.73 31.44
C ALA A 33 2.73 0.07 32.53
N PRO A 34 2.13 0.83 33.50
CA PRO A 34 0.69 1.03 33.79
C PRO A 34 0.20 2.49 34.04
N THR A 35 -1.08 2.72 33.64
CA THR A 35 -2.20 3.60 34.11
C THR A 35 -2.00 4.81 35.08
N PRO A 36 -2.96 5.77 35.19
CA PRO A 36 -4.08 6.15 34.32
C PRO A 36 -4.13 7.69 34.05
N THR A 37 -4.48 8.12 32.84
CA THR A 37 -5.18 9.40 32.68
C THR A 37 -6.23 9.22 31.59
N SER A 38 -7.46 9.00 32.06
CA SER A 38 -8.67 9.38 31.35
C SER A 38 -8.53 10.84 30.92
N ARG A 39 -8.19 11.07 29.66
CA ARG A 39 -8.55 12.28 28.93
C ARG A 39 -8.58 12.00 27.43
N ALA A 40 -9.66 11.34 26.99
CA ALA A 40 -10.21 11.67 25.68
C ALA A 40 -11.22 12.82 25.89
N PRO A 41 -11.44 13.73 24.93
CA PRO A 41 -11.02 13.67 23.53
C PRO A 41 -10.32 14.95 23.03
N ALA A 42 -9.27 14.84 22.21
CA ALA A 42 -8.74 15.96 21.44
C ALA A 42 -8.36 15.49 20.03
N GLY A 43 -9.35 15.53 19.13
CA GLY A 43 -9.22 15.34 17.68
C GLY A 43 -9.03 13.88 17.24
N ALA A 44 -9.90 13.40 16.34
CA ALA A 44 -9.48 12.40 15.37
C ALA A 44 -8.40 13.07 14.50
N GLY A 45 -7.16 13.04 14.99
CA GLY A 45 -6.04 13.75 14.39
C GLY A 45 -5.66 13.10 13.08
N TRP A 46 -5.61 13.90 12.03
CA TRP A 46 -5.01 13.50 10.76
C TRP A 46 -3.54 13.12 11.00
N ASP A 47 -3.22 11.83 10.83
CA ASP A 47 -1.85 11.33 10.84
C ASP A 47 -1.25 11.48 9.44
N GLY A 48 -0.92 12.72 9.07
CA GLY A 48 -0.33 13.06 7.79
C GLY A 48 0.94 12.24 7.45
N PRO A 49 1.92 12.12 8.37
CA PRO A 49 3.10 11.26 8.16
C PRO A 49 2.73 9.78 8.00
N GLY A 50 1.76 9.26 8.77
CA GLY A 50 1.26 7.90 8.62
C GLY A 50 0.59 7.65 7.27
N CYS A 51 -0.17 8.62 6.77
CA CYS A 51 -0.78 8.62 5.44
C CYS A 51 0.27 8.57 4.32
N VAL A 52 1.31 9.42 4.37
CA VAL A 52 2.39 9.40 3.37
C VAL A 52 3.16 8.07 3.42
N ARG A 53 3.45 7.55 4.60
CA ARG A 53 4.13 6.25 4.76
C ARG A 53 3.32 5.10 4.15
N LEU A 54 1.99 5.09 4.35
CA LEU A 54 1.11 4.08 3.74
C LEU A 54 1.03 4.22 2.21
N ALA A 55 1.08 5.45 1.69
CA ALA A 55 1.11 5.68 0.26
C ALA A 55 2.46 5.28 -0.37
N GLU A 56 3.58 5.47 0.33
CA GLU A 56 4.89 4.94 -0.07
C GLU A 56 4.89 3.41 -0.12
N GLU A 57 4.34 2.76 0.90
CA GLU A 57 4.19 1.29 0.95
C GLU A 57 3.31 0.78 -0.21
N ALA A 58 2.23 1.48 -0.53
CA ALA A 58 1.41 1.17 -1.71
C ALA A 58 2.19 1.30 -3.02
N SER A 59 3.01 2.34 -3.17
CA SER A 59 3.83 2.56 -4.36
C SER A 59 4.85 1.42 -4.58
N GLU A 60 5.42 0.89 -3.51
CA GLU A 60 6.34 -0.25 -3.55
C GLU A 60 5.62 -1.51 -4.04
N LYS A 61 4.38 -1.76 -3.58
CA LYS A 61 3.57 -2.89 -4.05
C LYS A 61 3.17 -2.78 -5.51
N VAL A 62 2.88 -1.58 -5.99
CA VAL A 62 2.61 -1.33 -7.40
C VAL A 62 3.86 -1.58 -8.26
N GLN A 63 5.05 -1.19 -7.76
CA GLN A 63 6.32 -1.47 -8.42
C GLN A 63 6.62 -2.97 -8.49
N GLU A 64 6.41 -3.68 -7.38
CA GLU A 64 6.57 -5.13 -7.30
C GLU A 64 5.67 -5.85 -8.32
N ALA A 65 4.40 -5.45 -8.43
CA ALA A 65 3.48 -5.96 -9.45
C ALA A 65 3.97 -5.67 -10.89
N GLY A 66 4.52 -4.48 -11.13
CA GLY A 66 5.09 -4.12 -12.44
C GLY A 66 6.32 -4.95 -12.81
N MET A 67 7.19 -5.28 -11.83
CA MET A 67 8.36 -6.12 -12.06
C MET A 67 8.01 -7.57 -12.43
N LEU A 68 6.84 -8.06 -12.02
CA LEU A 68 6.38 -9.40 -12.41
C LEU A 68 6.06 -9.48 -13.91
N LEU A 69 5.67 -8.36 -14.53
CA LEU A 69 5.41 -8.29 -15.97
C LEU A 69 6.68 -8.16 -16.81
N THR A 70 7.80 -7.77 -16.21
CA THR A 70 9.10 -7.66 -16.91
C THR A 70 9.91 -8.96 -16.88
N ARG A 71 9.49 -9.96 -16.08
CA ARG A 71 10.16 -11.27 -15.96
C ARG A 71 9.40 -12.35 -16.74
N PRO A 72 9.96 -12.87 -17.85
CA PRO A 72 9.39 -14.03 -18.54
C PRO A 72 9.73 -15.35 -17.81
N PRO A 73 8.79 -16.31 -17.74
CA PRO A 73 7.41 -16.24 -18.20
C PRO A 73 6.55 -15.38 -17.24
N VAL A 74 5.63 -14.61 -17.81
CA VAL A 74 4.68 -13.82 -17.04
C VAL A 74 3.75 -14.78 -16.27
N ASP A 75 3.89 -14.79 -14.95
CA ASP A 75 3.00 -15.55 -14.08
C ASP A 75 1.74 -14.72 -13.79
N ALA A 76 0.66 -15.05 -14.49
CA ALA A 76 -0.62 -14.35 -14.37
C ALA A 76 -1.30 -14.54 -13.00
N GLU A 77 -0.97 -15.60 -12.24
CA GLU A 77 -1.47 -15.77 -10.88
C GLU A 77 -0.67 -14.91 -9.89
N ALA A 78 0.66 -14.90 -10.02
CA ALA A 78 1.52 -14.04 -9.22
C ALA A 78 1.18 -12.55 -9.45
N PHE A 79 0.95 -12.16 -10.71
CA PHE A 79 0.52 -10.81 -11.05
C PHE A 79 -0.83 -10.46 -10.42
N ARG A 80 -1.85 -11.32 -10.54
CA ARG A 80 -3.18 -11.08 -9.93
C ARG A 80 -3.13 -10.96 -8.41
N ASN A 81 -2.31 -11.77 -7.75
CA ASN A 81 -2.09 -11.68 -6.31
C ASN A 81 -1.41 -10.35 -5.94
N ALA A 82 -0.39 -9.94 -6.68
CA ALA A 82 0.32 -8.67 -6.47
C ALA A 82 -0.58 -7.45 -6.74
N GLU A 83 -1.39 -7.49 -7.80
CA GLU A 83 -2.40 -6.47 -8.13
C GLU A 83 -3.44 -6.35 -7.00
N GLY A 84 -3.95 -7.47 -6.48
CA GLY A 84 -4.86 -7.49 -5.35
C GLY A 84 -4.26 -6.89 -4.08
N ALA A 85 -2.99 -7.21 -3.78
CA ALA A 85 -2.25 -6.64 -2.66
C ALA A 85 -2.03 -5.13 -2.82
N ALA A 86 -1.62 -4.68 -4.02
CA ALA A 86 -1.40 -3.27 -4.32
C ALA A 86 -2.71 -2.46 -4.26
N SER A 87 -3.81 -2.99 -4.80
CA SER A 87 -5.13 -2.36 -4.72
C SER A 87 -5.64 -2.24 -3.27
N SER A 88 -5.40 -3.27 -2.45
CA SER A 88 -5.74 -3.25 -1.03
C SER A 88 -4.90 -2.23 -0.24
N ALA A 89 -3.61 -2.12 -0.56
CA ALA A 89 -2.71 -1.14 0.03
C ALA A 89 -3.10 0.30 -0.33
N ILE A 90 -3.42 0.57 -1.60
CA ILE A 90 -3.94 1.86 -2.06
C ILE A 90 -5.22 2.22 -1.30
N SER A 91 -6.18 1.29 -1.21
CA SER A 91 -7.46 1.56 -0.55
C SER A 91 -7.29 1.79 0.96
N SER A 92 -6.33 1.12 1.59
CA SER A 92 -5.95 1.37 2.99
C SER A 92 -5.31 2.74 3.17
N ALA A 93 -4.42 3.14 2.26
CA ALA A 93 -3.81 4.46 2.26
C ALA A 93 -4.87 5.56 2.04
N GLU A 94 -5.79 5.41 1.09
CA GLU A 94 -6.90 6.35 0.88
C GLU A 94 -7.75 6.54 2.13
N SER A 95 -8.06 5.44 2.82
CA SER A 95 -8.84 5.46 4.06
C SER A 95 -8.10 6.17 5.19
N ALA A 96 -6.79 5.93 5.32
CA ALA A 96 -5.93 6.54 6.34
C ALA A 96 -5.62 8.02 6.06
N CYS A 97 -5.67 8.45 4.79
CA CYS A 97 -5.44 9.82 4.35
C CYS A 97 -6.70 10.72 4.45
N SER A 98 -7.68 10.31 5.25
CA SER A 98 -8.88 11.10 5.53
C SER A 98 -8.67 11.98 6.79
N GLY A 99 -9.37 13.11 6.85
CA GLY A 99 -9.40 13.95 8.06
C GLY A 99 -8.45 15.16 8.11
N ALA A 100 -7.76 15.51 7.01
CA ALA A 100 -6.92 16.71 6.92
C ALA A 100 -7.67 17.98 7.40
N GLN A 101 -7.11 18.69 8.38
CA GLN A 101 -7.81 19.79 9.06
C GLN A 101 -7.34 21.17 8.58
N THR A 102 -6.03 21.36 8.43
CA THR A 102 -5.46 22.64 7.99
C THR A 102 -5.33 22.73 6.46
N ASP A 103 -5.13 23.94 5.92
CA ASP A 103 -4.90 24.13 4.48
C ASP A 103 -3.61 23.46 3.99
N LYS A 104 -2.57 23.41 4.83
CA LYS A 104 -1.34 22.65 4.55
C LYS A 104 -1.63 21.15 4.51
N ASP A 105 -2.43 20.65 5.46
CA ASP A 105 -2.78 19.24 5.54
C ASP A 105 -3.59 18.79 4.34
N ARG A 106 -4.53 19.63 3.89
CA ARG A 106 -5.34 19.38 2.70
C ARG A 106 -4.46 19.32 1.45
N GLN A 107 -3.51 20.24 1.30
CA GLN A 107 -2.55 20.20 0.19
C GLN A 107 -1.68 18.93 0.20
N ALA A 108 -1.21 18.51 1.38
CA ALA A 108 -0.46 17.27 1.51
C ALA A 108 -1.33 16.04 1.20
N ALA A 109 -2.57 16.00 1.71
CA ALA A 109 -3.52 14.94 1.43
C ALA A 109 -3.91 14.88 -0.05
N ASP A 110 -4.08 16.02 -0.73
CA ASP A 110 -4.37 16.06 -2.16
C ASP A 110 -3.17 15.61 -2.99
N ALA A 111 -1.94 15.93 -2.59
CA ALA A 111 -0.74 15.39 -3.22
C ALA A 111 -0.66 13.86 -3.06
N VAL A 112 -1.00 13.32 -1.89
CA VAL A 112 -1.07 11.86 -1.68
C VAL A 112 -2.19 11.22 -2.49
N ARG A 113 -3.39 11.84 -2.55
CA ARG A 113 -4.49 11.33 -3.37
C ARG A 113 -4.15 11.33 -4.85
N ALA A 114 -3.45 12.35 -5.35
CA ALA A 114 -2.94 12.37 -6.71
C ALA A 114 -1.97 11.21 -6.97
N ALA A 115 -1.05 10.94 -6.04
CA ALA A 115 -0.16 9.78 -6.11
C ALA A 115 -0.94 8.45 -6.14
N LEU A 116 -1.93 8.29 -5.27
CA LEU A 116 -2.77 7.08 -5.19
C LEU A 116 -3.64 6.89 -6.44
N GLY A 117 -4.12 7.99 -7.03
CA GLY A 117 -4.83 7.99 -8.31
C GLY A 117 -3.95 7.52 -9.47
N GLU A 118 -2.71 8.04 -9.55
CA GLU A 118 -1.71 7.58 -10.52
C GLU A 118 -1.34 6.10 -10.29
N MET A 119 -1.19 5.66 -9.04
CA MET A 119 -0.96 4.25 -8.70
C MET A 119 -2.11 3.35 -9.18
N ARG A 120 -3.39 3.75 -9.00
CA ARG A 120 -4.54 3.00 -9.53
C ARG A 120 -4.55 2.96 -11.05
N SER A 121 -4.32 4.10 -11.70
CA SER A 121 -4.28 4.18 -13.16
C SER A 121 -3.17 3.29 -13.71
N TYR A 122 -1.99 3.31 -13.07
CA TYR A 122 -0.86 2.49 -13.43
C TYR A 122 -1.13 1.00 -13.22
N LEU A 123 -1.73 0.57 -12.09
CA LEU A 123 -2.17 -0.81 -11.89
C LEU A 123 -3.15 -1.28 -12.97
N SER A 124 -4.12 -0.44 -13.35
CA SER A 124 -5.07 -0.77 -14.41
C SER A 124 -4.37 -0.94 -15.76
N ALA A 125 -3.38 -0.10 -16.08
CA ALA A 125 -2.57 -0.23 -17.28
C ALA A 125 -1.71 -1.52 -17.25
N LEU A 126 -1.13 -1.86 -16.10
CA LEU A 126 -0.41 -3.12 -15.90
C LEU A 126 -1.32 -4.34 -16.11
N SER A 127 -2.55 -4.29 -15.58
CA SER A 127 -3.56 -5.35 -15.74
C SER A 127 -3.97 -5.52 -17.21
N GLY A 128 -4.15 -4.41 -17.93
CA GLY A 128 -4.37 -4.41 -19.38
C GLY A 128 -3.20 -5.03 -20.14
N ALA A 129 -1.96 -4.69 -19.77
CA ALA A 129 -0.76 -5.26 -20.38
C ALA A 129 -0.60 -6.77 -20.09
N ALA A 130 -0.89 -7.20 -18.86
CA ALA A 130 -0.92 -8.61 -18.48
C ALA A 130 -1.96 -9.41 -19.30
N GLY A 131 -3.08 -8.78 -19.66
CA GLY A 131 -4.13 -9.36 -20.50
C GLY A 131 -3.83 -9.33 -22.01
N GLY A 132 -2.66 -8.81 -22.43
CA GLY A 132 -2.29 -8.69 -23.85
C GLY A 132 -2.91 -7.49 -24.57
N SER A 133 -3.66 -6.64 -23.85
CA SER A 133 -4.25 -5.41 -24.36
C SER A 133 -3.42 -4.19 -23.90
N GLY A 134 -2.27 -3.98 -24.52
CA GLY A 134 -1.48 -2.76 -24.37
C GLY A 134 -0.10 -2.95 -23.74
N GLY A 135 0.78 -1.96 -23.93
CA GLY A 135 2.14 -1.95 -23.40
C GLY A 135 2.32 -0.88 -22.33
N VAL A 136 3.20 -1.15 -21.38
CA VAL A 136 3.52 -0.24 -20.27
C VAL A 136 4.71 0.65 -20.65
N ALA A 137 4.60 1.38 -21.76
CA ALA A 137 5.73 2.13 -22.33
C ALA A 137 6.25 3.23 -21.37
N ASP A 138 5.36 3.82 -20.56
CA ASP A 138 5.68 4.94 -19.67
C ASP A 138 5.79 4.52 -18.20
N ALA A 139 6.06 3.24 -17.92
CA ALA A 139 6.18 2.69 -16.56
C ALA A 139 7.09 3.54 -15.66
N VAL A 140 8.29 3.85 -16.15
CA VAL A 140 9.31 4.60 -15.39
C VAL A 140 8.86 6.04 -15.11
N GLN A 141 8.33 6.75 -16.12
CA GLN A 141 7.82 8.11 -15.96
C GLN A 141 6.65 8.19 -14.98
N ARG A 142 5.77 7.18 -14.97
CA ARG A 142 4.67 7.10 -13.99
C ARG A 142 5.18 6.90 -12.57
N GLN A 143 6.21 6.08 -12.38
CA GLN A 143 6.83 5.91 -11.07
C GLN A 143 7.51 7.18 -10.58
N GLU A 144 8.20 7.91 -11.46
CA GLU A 144 8.77 9.21 -11.14
C GLU A 144 7.69 10.23 -10.75
N ALA A 145 6.57 10.27 -11.47
CA ALA A 145 5.44 11.12 -11.12
C ALA A 145 4.87 10.80 -9.72
N ILE A 146 4.64 9.51 -9.42
CA ILE A 146 4.19 9.04 -8.10
C ILE A 146 5.19 9.48 -7.00
N GLY A 147 6.48 9.25 -7.22
CA GLY A 147 7.55 9.66 -6.30
C GLY A 147 7.59 11.17 -6.06
N ASN A 148 7.41 11.97 -7.12
CA ASN A 148 7.35 13.43 -7.03
C ASN A 148 6.15 13.91 -6.20
N HIS A 149 4.99 13.29 -6.36
CA HIS A 149 3.80 13.59 -5.55
C HIS A 149 4.00 13.25 -4.06
N LEU A 150 4.59 12.09 -3.76
CA LEU A 150 4.88 11.66 -2.38
C LEU A 150 5.95 12.53 -1.72
N SER A 151 7.00 12.89 -2.45
CA SER A 151 8.05 13.80 -2.00
C SER A 151 7.49 15.20 -1.69
N ARG A 152 6.61 15.71 -2.56
CA ARG A 152 5.88 16.96 -2.31
C ARG A 152 5.03 16.85 -1.03
N ALA A 153 4.27 15.78 -0.85
CA ALA A 153 3.47 15.58 0.36
C ALA A 153 4.33 15.55 1.64
N ARG A 154 5.47 14.85 1.60
CA ARG A 154 6.45 14.84 2.71
C ARG A 154 7.00 16.24 2.99
N SER A 155 7.33 17.02 1.95
CA SER A 155 7.84 18.39 2.11
C SER A 155 6.82 19.34 2.74
N LEU A 156 5.53 19.17 2.44
CA LEU A 156 4.43 19.96 3.01
C LEU A 156 4.18 19.63 4.50
N LEU A 157 4.54 18.42 4.91
CA LEU A 157 4.39 17.90 6.27
C LEU A 157 5.58 18.17 7.19
N GLY A 158 6.78 18.18 6.62
CA GLY A 158 8.04 18.38 7.35
C GLY A 158 8.50 19.84 7.44
N GLY A 159 7.68 20.80 7.01
CA GLY A 159 8.01 22.23 6.87
C GLY A 159 7.31 23.17 7.86
#